data_AF-A0A523AK73-F1
#
_entry.id   AF-A0A523AK73-F1
#
_cell.length_a   1.000
_cell.length_b   1.000
_cell.length_c   1.000
_cell.angle_alpha   90.00
_cell.angle_beta   90.00
_cell.angle_gamma   90.00
#
_symmetry.space_group_name_H-M   'P 1'
#
loop_
_entity.id
_entity.type
_entity.pdbx_description
1 polymer ?
#
loop_
_entity_poly.entity_id
_entity_poly.type
_entity_poly.pdbx_seq_one_letter_code
_entity_poly.pdbx_strand_id
1 'polypeptide(L)' 'SKWVARKRLEEARETGAQFLLTACPFCLRQLKEVAETLRYDMKVMDLTEFLLERWGGWSSGSSGDA' A
#
# COMPACT_ATOMS: atom_id res chain seq x y z
N SER A 1 -1.79 6.90 14.30
CA SER A 1 -2.08 6.15 15.54
C SER A 1 -2.14 4.67 15.21
N LYS A 2 -1.45 3.80 15.97
CA LYS A 2 -1.44 2.34 15.71
C LYS A 2 -2.83 1.71 15.79
N TRP A 3 -3.70 2.25 16.64
CA TRP A 3 -5.09 1.80 16.75
C TRP A 3 -5.87 1.97 15.44
N VAL A 4 -5.76 3.14 14.79
CA VAL A 4 -6.45 3.40 13.51
C VAL A 4 -5.95 2.45 12.43
N ALA A 5 -4.63 2.28 12.32
CA ALA A 5 -4.04 1.41 11.31
C ALA A 5 -4.53 -0.04 11.46
N ARG A 6 -4.53 -0.58 12.68
CA ARG A 6 -5.09 -1.91 12.98
C ARG A 6 -6.54 -2.01 12.53
N LYS A 7 -7.39 -1.06 12.92
CA LYS A 7 -8.82 -1.10 12.59
C LYS A 7 -9.05 -1.08 11.08
N ARG A 8 -8.33 -0.24 10.33
CA ARG A 8 -8.43 -0.19 8.86
C ARG A 8 -7.96 -1.48 8.19
N LEU A 9 -6.92 -2.13 8.73
CA LEU A 9 -6.44 -3.40 8.22
C LEU A 9 -7.45 -4.53 8.45
N GLU A 10 -8.07 -4.58 9.63
CA GLU A 10 -9.13 -5.55 9.96
C GLU A 10 -10.35 -5.36 9.04
N GLU A 11 -10.83 -4.12 8.90
CA GLU A 11 -11.93 -3.78 7.97
C GLU A 11 -11.59 -4.18 6.52
N ALA A 12 -10.38 -3.88 6.05
CA ALA A 12 -9.96 -4.24 4.69
C ALA A 12 -9.89 -5.77 4.50
N ARG A 13 -9.44 -6.53 5.52
CA ARG A 13 -9.40 -7.99 5.47
C ARG A 13 -10.80 -8.60 5.33
N GLU A 14 -11.79 -8.05 6.04
CA GLU A 14 -13.17 -8.55 5.98
C GLU A 14 -13.78 -8.45 4.58
N THR A 15 -13.28 -7.54 3.73
CA THR A 15 -13.72 -7.42 2.34
C THR A 15 -13.16 -8.52 1.41
N GLY A 16 -12.15 -9.27 1.85
CA GLY A 16 -11.41 -10.19 0.98
C GLY A 16 -10.46 -9.51 -0.01
N ALA A 17 -10.17 -8.22 0.19
CA ALA A 17 -9.24 -7.48 -0.66
C ALA A 17 -7.82 -8.06 -0.59
N GLN A 18 -7.18 -8.16 -1.76
CA GLN A 18 -5.77 -8.58 -1.88
C GLN A 18 -4.80 -7.39 -1.75
N PHE A 19 -5.29 -6.17 -2.00
CA PHE A 19 -4.49 -4.94 -2.01
C PHE A 19 -5.19 -3.85 -1.20
N LEU A 20 -4.43 -3.19 -0.34
CA LEU A 20 -4.83 -1.95 0.32
C LEU A 20 -3.93 -0.81 -0.17
N LEU A 21 -4.50 0.08 -0.97
CA LEU A 21 -3.78 1.20 -1.57
C LEU A 21 -3.97 2.47 -0.74
N THR A 22 -2.93 3.29 -0.67
CA THR A 22 -3.00 4.65 -0.13
C THR A 22 -2.08 5.58 -0.89
N ALA A 23 -2.47 6.85 -1.02
CA ALA A 23 -1.61 7.90 -1.59
C ALA A 23 -0.92 8.75 -0.50
N CYS A 24 -1.12 8.40 0.78
CA CYS A 24 -0.53 9.13 1.90
C CYS A 24 0.70 8.39 2.45
N PRO A 25 1.91 8.97 2.35
CA PRO A 25 3.15 8.31 2.80
C PRO A 25 3.13 7.96 4.30
N PHE A 26 2.50 8.79 5.12
CA PHE A 26 2.38 8.52 6.55
C PHE A 26 1.45 7.35 6.85
N CYS A 27 0.33 7.26 6.14
CA CYS A 27 -0.59 6.12 6.25
C CYS A 27 0.09 4.84 5.78
N LEU A 28 0.79 4.89 4.65
CA LEU A 28 1.53 3.75 4.10
C LEU A 28 2.49 3.17 5.13
N ARG A 29 3.34 4.01 5.72
CA ARG A 29 4.30 3.59 6.75
C ARG A 29 3.61 2.93 7.96
N GLN A 30 2.56 3.55 8.50
CA GLN A 30 1.87 3.00 9.68
C GLN A 30 1.11 1.72 9.37
N LEU A 31 0.47 1.64 8.20
CA LEU A 31 -0.26 0.44 7.77
C LEU A 31 0.71 -0.71 7.49
N LYS A 32 1.85 -0.48 6.83
CA LYS A 32 2.88 -1.51 6.61
C LYS A 32 3.42 -2.06 7.94
N GLU A 33 3.82 -1.18 8.87
CA GLU A 33 4.33 -1.59 10.19
C GLU A 33 3.32 -2.47 10.96
N VAL A 34 2.04 -2.08 10.96
CA VAL A 34 1.00 -2.86 11.66
C VAL A 34 0.65 -4.14 10.90
N ALA A 35 0.61 -4.12 9.57
CA ALA A 35 0.34 -5.31 8.75
C ALA A 35 1.40 -6.39 8.95
N GLU A 36 2.68 -6.01 9.04
CA GLU A 36 3.79 -6.91 9.37
C GLU A 36 3.60 -7.54 10.76
N THR A 37 3.22 -6.74 11.75
CA THR A 37 2.95 -7.20 13.12
C THR A 37 1.80 -8.21 13.17
N LEU A 38 0.79 -8.05 12.31
CA LEU A 38 -0.39 -8.92 12.24
C LEU A 38 -0.21 -10.13 11.32
N ARG A 39 0.91 -10.21 10.58
CA ARG A 39 1.18 -11.24 9.56
C ARG A 39 0.04 -11.36 8.55
N TYR A 40 -0.40 -10.22 8.02
CA TYR A 40 -1.47 -10.18 7.02
C TYR A 40 -0.93 -10.52 5.63
N ASP A 41 -1.67 -11.37 4.92
CA ASP A 41 -1.34 -11.76 3.53
C ASP A 41 -1.73 -10.69 2.48
N MET A 42 -2.47 -9.65 2.90
CA MET A 42 -2.87 -8.52 2.05
C MET A 42 -1.69 -7.56 1.82
N LYS A 43 -1.47 -7.15 0.57
CA LYS A 43 -0.41 -6.20 0.21
C LYS A 43 -0.85 -4.75 0.45
N VAL A 44 -0.12 -4.04 1.30
CA VAL A 44 -0.29 -2.59 1.50
C VAL A 44 0.69 -1.85 0.61
N MET A 45 0.22 -0.97 -0.29
CA MET A 45 1.05 -0.33 -1.31
C MET A 45 0.71 1.15 -1.52
N ASP A 46 1.66 1.90 -2.06
CA ASP A 46 1.37 3.22 -2.61
C ASP A 46 0.59 3.11 -3.93
N LEU A 47 -0.27 4.08 -4.23
CA LEU A 47 -1.03 4.09 -5.49
C LEU A 47 -0.11 4.11 -6.72
N THR A 48 0.98 4.88 -6.69
CA THR A 48 1.92 4.99 -7.81
C THR A 48 2.75 3.71 -7.97
N GLU A 49 3.17 3.09 -6.86
CA GLU A 49 3.84 1.78 -6.84
C GLU A 49 2.94 0.72 -7.51
N PHE A 50 1.66 0.68 -7.13
CA PHE A 50 0.69 -0.22 -7.73
C PHE A 50 0.50 0.01 -9.24
N LEU A 51 0.41 1.27 -9.67
CA LEU A 51 0.29 1.59 -11.10
C LEU A 51 1.55 1.19 -11.87
N LEU A 52 2.74 1.46 -11.34
CA LEU A 52 4.01 1.10 -11.98
C LEU A 52 4.13 -0.43 -12.14
N GLU A 53 3.78 -1.20 -11.12
CA GLU A 53 3.81 -2.67 -11.16
C GLU A 53 2.82 -3.27 -12.18
N ARG A 54 1.67 -2.62 -12.40
CA ARG A 54 0.55 -3.22 -13.16
C ARG A 54 0.35 -2.67 -14.56
N TRP A 55 0.72 -1.41 -14.78
CA TRP A 55 0.54 -0.75 -16.06
C TRP A 55 1.60 -1.18 -17.09
N GLY A 56 2.66 -1.87 -16.66
CA GLY A 56 3.68 -2.43 -17.57
C GLY A 56 4.83 -1.48 -17.89
N GLY A 57 5.14 -0.55 -16.98
CA GLY A 57 6.21 0.42 -17.16
C GLY A 57 5.78 1.65 -17.96
N TRP A 58 6.18 2.81 -17.44
CA TRP A 58 6.15 4.08 -18.16
C TRP A 58 7.04 3.94 -19.41
N SER A 59 6.42 3.80 -20.57
CA SER A 59 7.07 3.52 -21.86
C SER A 59 7.63 4.76 -22.58
N SER A 60 7.99 5.82 -21.87
CA SER A 60 8.76 6.91 -22.45
C SER A 60 9.93 7.29 -21.58
N GLY A 61 11.15 7.01 -22.07
CA GLY A 61 12.31 7.74 -21.62
C GLY A 61 12.06 9.23 -21.78
N SER A 62 11.96 9.94 -20.67
CA SER A 62 12.22 11.37 -20.58
C SER A 62 12.55 11.70 -19.13
N SER A 63 13.85 11.99 -18.94
CA SER A 63 14.43 12.89 -17.94
C SER A 63 14.17 12.60 -16.47
N GLY A 64 15.21 12.06 -15.82
CA GLY A 64 15.77 12.56 -14.56
C GLY A 64 14.86 12.58 -13.34
N ASP A 65 15.24 11.84 -12.30
CA ASP A 65 15.67 12.46 -11.04
C ASP A 65 16.47 11.43 -10.24
N ALA A 66 17.49 11.95 -9.55
CA ALA A 66 18.50 11.24 -8.77
C ALA A 66 17.94 10.48 -7.56
#